data_AF-A0A963B0B8-F1
#
_entry.id   AF-A0A963B0B8-F1
#
_cell.length_a   1.000
_cell.length_b   1.000
_cell.length_c   1.000
_cell.angle_alpha   90.00
_cell.angle_beta   90.00
_cell.angle_gamma   90.00
#
_symmetry.space_group_name_H-M   'P 1'
#
loop_
_entity.id
_entity.type
_entity.pdbx_description
1 polymer ?
#
loop_
_entity_poly.entity_id
_entity_poly.type
_entity_poly.pdbx_seq_one_letter_code
_entity_poly.pdbx_strand_id
1 'polypeptide(L)' 'MITDEFFQIFVQESGDAILLCDAEGNIRFWNRAAERVFGYTESEAIGESLDIIIPERL' A
#
# COMPACT_ATOMS: atom_id res chain seq x y z
N MET A 1 11.33 15.06 16.30
CA MET A 1 10.54 15.34 15.09
C MET A 1 10.96 14.29 14.08
N ILE A 2 10.05 13.42 13.65
CA ILE A 2 10.37 12.44 12.60
C ILE A 2 10.40 13.19 11.27
N THR A 3 11.43 12.95 10.45
CA THR A 3 11.55 13.53 9.11
C THR A 3 10.77 12.67 8.10
N ASP A 4 10.29 13.30 7.03
CA ASP A 4 9.56 12.59 5.96
C ASP A 4 10.40 11.45 5.37
N GLU A 5 11.72 11.66 5.23
CA GLU A 5 12.66 10.64 4.73
C GLU A 5 12.77 9.43 5.66
N PHE A 6 12.88 9.65 6.98
CA PHE A 6 12.89 8.56 7.95
C PHE A 6 11.57 7.78 7.91
N PHE A 7 10.44 8.49 7.79
CA PHE A 7 9.14 7.86 7.67
C PHE A 7 9.06 6.98 6.42
N GLN A 8 9.49 7.48 5.26
CA GLN A 8 9.50 6.72 4.00
C GLN A 8 10.33 5.44 4.09
N ILE A 9 11.54 5.52 4.66
CA ILE A 9 12.38 4.34 4.88
C ILE A 9 11.69 3.35 5.81
N PHE A 10 11.13 3.83 6.92
CA PHE A 10 10.46 2.97 7.89
C PHE A 10 9.27 2.22 7.28
N VAL A 11 8.40 2.90 6.52
CA VAL A 11 7.25 2.25 5.90
C VAL A 11 7.64 1.29 4.78
N GLN A 12 8.69 1.60 4.01
CA GLN A 12 9.16 0.75 2.92
C GLN A 12 9.89 -0.51 3.40
N GLU A 13 10.64 -0.41 4.49
CA GLU A 13 11.38 -1.52 5.09
C GLU A 13 10.58 -2.30 6.14
N SER A 14 9.35 -1.86 6.45
CA SER A 14 8.44 -2.58 7.34
C SER A 14 8.19 -4.01 6.84
N GLY A 15 8.16 -4.96 7.78
CA GLY A 15 7.78 -6.35 7.50
C GLY A 15 6.28 -6.50 7.25
N ASP A 16 5.47 -5.61 7.83
CA ASP A 16 4.02 -5.59 7.66
C ASP A 16 3.63 -4.86 6.37
N ALA A 17 2.59 -5.36 5.70
CA ALA A 17 1.99 -4.70 4.56
C ALA A 17 1.37 -3.37 4.99
N ILE A 18 1.80 -2.28 4.34
CA ILE A 18 1.30 -0.92 4.58
C ILE A 18 0.86 -0.35 3.23
N LEU A 19 -0.37 0.15 3.21
CA LEU A 19 -0.99 0.78 2.05
C LEU A 19 -1.92 1.91 2.50
N LEU A 20 -2.15 2.88 1.60
CA LEU A 20 -3.06 4.00 1.84
C LEU A 20 -3.92 4.22 0.59
N CYS A 21 -5.18 4.60 0.77
CA CYS A 21 -6.03 5.07 -0.30
C CYS A 21 -6.52 6.50 -0.05
N ASP A 22 -7.00 7.15 -1.11
CA ASP A 22 -7.78 8.37 -0.99
C ASP A 22 -9.23 8.09 -0.55
N ALA A 23 -10.04 9.15 -0.49
CA ALA A 23 -11.44 9.07 -0.04
C ALA A 23 -12.32 8.27 -1.02
N GLU A 24 -11.92 8.20 -2.28
CA GLU A 24 -12.56 7.44 -3.35
C GLU A 24 -12.08 5.97 -3.39
N GLY A 25 -11.13 5.59 -2.52
CA GLY A 25 -10.61 4.23 -2.44
C GLY A 25 -9.48 3.92 -3.43
N ASN A 26 -8.97 4.92 -4.16
CA ASN A 26 -7.83 4.69 -5.06
C ASN A 26 -6.54 4.62 -4.25
N ILE A 27 -5.71 3.61 -4.52
CA ILE A 27 -4.46 3.36 -3.82
C ILE A 27 -3.44 4.46 -4.14
N ARG A 28 -2.86 5.05 -3.09
CA ARG A 28 -1.86 6.15 -3.14
C ARG A 28 -0.50 5.77 -2.58
N PHE A 29 -0.41 4.68 -1.83
CA PHE A 29 0.83 4.16 -1.29
C PHE A 29 0.78 2.64 -1.19
N TRP A 30 1.90 1.99 -1.50
CA TRP A 30 2.05 0.56 -1.48
C TRP A 30 3.49 0.18 -1.15
N ASN A 31 3.74 -0.43 0.01
CA ASN A 31 5.11 -0.82 0.38
C ASN A 31 5.50 -2.21 -0.17
N ARG A 32 6.80 -2.52 -0.10
CA ARG A 32 7.34 -3.84 -0.51
C ARG A 32 6.67 -5.03 0.19
N ALA A 33 6.21 -4.86 1.43
CA ALA A 33 5.51 -5.93 2.13
C ALA A 33 4.11 -6.18 1.55
N ALA A 34 3.39 -5.14 1.14
CA ALA A 34 2.12 -5.25 0.46
C ALA A 34 2.27 -5.99 -0.88
N GLU A 35 3.37 -5.77 -1.62
CA GLU A 35 3.66 -6.54 -2.82
C GLU A 35 3.77 -8.04 -2.54
N ARG A 36 4.49 -8.42 -1.47
CA ARG A 36 4.66 -9.82 -1.08
C ARG A 36 3.36 -10.46 -0.60
N VAL A 37 2.54 -9.71 0.13
CA VAL A 37 1.32 -10.21 0.76
C VAL A 37 0.19 -10.38 -0.27
N PHE A 38 0.00 -9.40 -1.14
CA PHE A 38 -1.14 -9.37 -2.07
C PHE A 38 -0.78 -9.72 -3.51
N GLY A 39 0.51 -9.78 -3.87
CA GLY A 39 0.96 -10.26 -5.18
C GLY A 39 0.95 -9.21 -6.31
N TYR A 40 0.69 -7.94 -5.99
CA TYR A 40 0.73 -6.82 -6.93
C TYR A 40 1.93 -5.93 -6.66
N THR A 41 2.67 -5.54 -7.69
CA THR A 41 3.73 -4.53 -7.57
C THR A 41 3.15 -3.15 -7.23
N GLU A 42 3.95 -2.25 -6.67
CA GLU A 42 3.55 -0.86 -6.46
C GLU A 42 3.04 -0.22 -7.76
N SER A 43 3.72 -0.46 -8.89
CA SER A 43 3.31 0.06 -10.20
C SER A 43 1.96 -0.47 -10.70
N GLU A 44 1.56 -1.67 -10.27
CA GLU A 44 0.26 -2.25 -10.62
C GLU A 44 -0.83 -1.80 -9.64
N ALA A 45 -0.48 -1.53 -8.38
CA ALA A 45 -1.44 -1.15 -7.35
C ALA A 45 -1.76 0.36 -7.35
N ILE A 46 -0.77 1.22 -7.56
CA ILE A 46 -0.96 2.68 -7.45
C ILE A 46 -1.96 3.17 -8.51
N GLY A 47 -3.02 3.83 -8.06
CA GLY A 47 -4.10 4.34 -8.91
C GLY A 47 -5.27 3.37 -9.10
N GLU A 48 -5.11 2.09 -8.76
CA GLU A 48 -6.22 1.12 -8.76
C GLU A 48 -7.12 1.29 -7.52
N SER A 49 -8.33 0.74 -7.59
CA SER A 49 -9.23 0.66 -6.43
C SER A 49 -8.66 -0.32 -5.39
N LEU A 50 -8.85 -0.02 -4.10
CA LEU A 50 -8.52 -0.93 -3.00
C LEU A 50 -9.31 -2.26 -3.07
N ASP A 51 -10.36 -2.32 -3.89
CA ASP A 51 -11.13 -3.53 -4.17
C ASP A 51 -10.29 -4.67 -4.76
N ILE A 52 -9.12 -4.40 -5.36
CA ILE A 52 -8.22 -5.45 -5.87
C ILE A 52 -7.76 -6.43 -4.78
N ILE A 53 -7.86 -6.05 -3.49
CA ILE A 53 -7.52 -6.90 -2.34
C ILE A 53 -8.66 -7.14 -1.36
N ILE A 54 -9.79 -6.44 -1.51
CA ILE A 54 -10.96 -6.65 -0.63
C ILE A 54 -11.82 -7.77 -1.24
N PRO A 55 -12.04 -8.88 -0.53
CA PRO A 55 -12.95 -9.91 -1.00
C PRO A 55 -14.38 -9.37 -1.14
N GLU A 56 -15.09 -9.81 -2.17
CA GLU A 56 -16.53 -9.56 -2.28
C GLU A 56 -17.24 -10.06 -1.02
N ARG A 57 -18.11 -9.22 -0.45
CA ARG A 57 -19.00 -9.65 0.62
C ARG A 57 -20.09 -10.54 0.01
N LEU A 58 -19.92 -11.86 0.13
CA LEU A 58 -20.96 -12.86 -0.12
C LEU A 58 -22.14 -12.71 0.85
#